data_AF-A0A377ZKV6-F1
#
_entry.id   AF-A0A377ZKV6-F1
#
_cell.length_a   1.000
_cell.length_b   1.000
_cell.length_c   1.000
_cell.angle_alpha   90.00
_cell.angle_beta   90.00
_cell.angle_gamma   90.00
#
_symmetry.space_group_name_H-M   'P 1'
#
loop_
_entity.id
_entity.type
_entity.pdbx_description
1 polymer ?
#
loop_
_entity_poly.entity_id
_entity_poly.type
_entity_poly.pdbx_seq_one_letter_code
_entity_poly.pdbx_strand_id
1 'polypeptide(L)'
;MIIDPSVRGTITVRSYDMLNEEQYYQFFLSVLDVYGFAVINMNNGVLKVVRAKDAKTSAVPVASAAAPGEGDEVVTRVVPLTNVAARDLAPLLRQLNDNAGAGSVVHYEPSNVLLMTGRAAVIKRLLTIVERVDNAGDRSVVTVPLSWASAAEVVKLVTELNKDTSKSALPGSMVANVVADERTNAVLVSGEPNSRQRIIAMIKQLDRQQAVQGNTKVIYLKYAKAADLVEVLTGISSSLQSDKQSARPVAAIDKNIIIKAHGQTNALIVTAAPDVMTILSG
;
A
#
# COMPACT_ATOMS: atom_id res chain seq x y z
N MET A 1 -49.66 -9.21 9.87
CA MET A 1 -48.56 -9.46 10.82
C MET A 1 -48.68 -10.90 11.30
N ILE A 2 -47.60 -11.69 11.21
CA ILE A 2 -47.55 -13.08 11.67
C ILE A 2 -46.57 -13.13 12.84
N ILE A 3 -46.97 -13.73 13.96
CA ILE A 3 -46.17 -13.80 15.19
C ILE A 3 -45.81 -15.25 15.46
N ASP A 4 -44.53 -15.53 15.70
CA ASP A 4 -44.10 -16.86 16.12
C ASP A 4 -44.69 -17.20 17.52
N PRO A 5 -45.22 -18.42 17.75
CA PRO A 5 -45.81 -18.82 19.04
C PRO A 5 -44.89 -18.66 20.25
N SER A 6 -43.58 -18.57 20.00
CA SER A 6 -42.54 -18.40 21.01
C SER A 6 -42.37 -16.96 21.51
N VAL A 7 -43.03 -15.99 20.88
CA VAL A 7 -42.97 -14.57 21.25
C VAL A 7 -44.02 -14.31 22.32
N ARG A 8 -43.60 -14.15 23.57
CA ARG A 8 -44.46 -13.81 24.72
C ARG A 8 -43.84 -12.65 25.51
N GLY A 9 -44.62 -11.62 25.81
CA GLY A 9 -44.19 -10.48 26.61
C GLY A 9 -45.22 -9.35 26.59
N THR A 10 -45.19 -8.49 27.61
CA THR A 10 -46.02 -7.29 27.68
C THR A 10 -45.13 -6.07 27.53
N ILE A 11 -45.45 -5.19 26.58
CA ILE A 11 -44.67 -3.99 26.27
C ILE A 11 -45.47 -2.78 26.71
N THR A 12 -44.88 -1.91 27.54
CA THR A 12 -45.48 -0.63 27.91
C THR A 12 -44.56 0.49 27.44
N VAL A 13 -45.07 1.33 26.54
CA VAL A 13 -44.35 2.48 26.00
C VAL A 13 -45.16 3.72 26.23
N ARG A 14 -44.49 4.83 26.58
CA ARG A 14 -45.08 6.16 26.61
C ARG A 14 -44.22 7.09 25.75
N SER A 15 -44.78 7.59 24.64
CA SER A 15 -44.15 8.64 23.83
C SER A 15 -44.72 10.00 24.24
N TYR A 16 -43.85 11.02 24.30
CA TYR A 16 -44.23 12.41 24.56
C TYR A 16 -44.23 13.28 23.28
N ASP A 17 -43.59 12.80 22.21
CA ASP A 17 -43.55 13.45 20.89
C ASP A 17 -44.46 12.75 19.88
N MET A 18 -45.01 13.54 18.94
CA MET A 18 -45.75 13.03 17.79
C MET A 18 -44.77 12.45 16.76
N LEU A 19 -44.79 11.13 16.58
CA LEU A 19 -44.00 10.43 15.58
C LEU A 19 -44.76 10.38 14.25
N ASN A 20 -44.07 10.60 13.14
CA ASN A 20 -44.62 10.35 11.80
C ASN A 20 -44.65 8.83 11.51
N GLU A 21 -45.26 8.42 10.39
CA GLU A 21 -45.45 6.99 10.07
C GLU A 21 -44.12 6.21 9.98
N GLU A 22 -43.09 6.79 9.35
CA GLU A 22 -41.76 6.19 9.24
C GLU A 22 -41.06 6.08 10.60
N GLN A 23 -41.11 7.14 11.41
CA GLN A 23 -40.54 7.17 12.76
C GLN A 23 -41.28 6.24 13.70
N TYR A 24 -42.59 6.08 13.55
CA TYR A 24 -43.38 5.14 14.32
C TYR A 24 -43.00 3.71 13.98
N TYR A 25 -42.79 3.41 12.70
CA TYR A 25 -42.30 2.11 12.26
C TYR A 25 -40.89 1.83 12.81
N GLN A 26 -39.97 2.78 12.70
CA GLN A 26 -38.63 2.67 13.29
C GLN A 26 -38.67 2.48 14.81
N PHE A 27 -39.50 3.26 15.50
CA PHE A 27 -39.70 3.14 16.93
C PHE A 27 -40.26 1.76 17.32
N PHE A 28 -41.21 1.23 16.56
CA PHE A 28 -41.74 -0.13 16.73
C PHE A 28 -40.65 -1.19 16.58
N LEU A 29 -39.79 -1.07 15.57
CA LEU A 29 -38.65 -1.98 15.39
C LEU A 29 -37.66 -1.89 16.57
N SER A 30 -37.30 -0.68 17.01
CA SER A 30 -36.38 -0.48 18.13
C SER A 30 -36.92 -1.04 19.44
N VAL A 31 -38.23 -0.89 19.71
CA VAL A 31 -38.86 -1.48 20.89
C VAL A 31 -38.77 -3.01 20.83
N LEU A 32 -39.08 -3.62 19.70
CA LEU A 32 -38.94 -5.07 19.53
C LEU A 32 -37.49 -5.54 19.72
N ASP A 33 -36.50 -4.77 19.24
CA ASP A 33 -35.08 -5.08 19.40
C ASP A 33 -34.66 -5.08 20.88
N VAL A 34 -35.14 -4.13 21.69
CA VAL A 34 -34.88 -4.09 23.15
C VAL A 34 -35.35 -5.37 23.84
N TYR A 35 -36.46 -5.96 23.39
CA TYR A 35 -36.98 -7.23 23.92
C TYR A 35 -36.38 -8.47 23.23
N GLY A 36 -35.42 -8.30 22.31
CA GLY A 36 -34.75 -9.41 21.62
C GLY A 36 -35.58 -10.06 20.51
N PHE A 37 -36.56 -9.34 19.97
CA PHE A 37 -37.36 -9.74 18.81
C PHE A 37 -36.91 -8.99 17.56
N ALA A 38 -37.08 -9.62 16.40
CA ALA A 38 -36.79 -9.02 15.10
C ALA A 38 -37.99 -9.17 14.18
N VAL A 39 -38.20 -8.16 13.34
CA VAL A 39 -39.23 -8.17 12.29
C VAL A 39 -38.57 -8.47 10.95
N ILE A 40 -39.15 -9.41 10.21
CA ILE A 40 -38.73 -9.75 8.86
C ILE A 40 -39.87 -9.35 7.92
N ASN A 41 -39.54 -8.55 6.91
CA ASN A 41 -40.48 -8.18 5.88
C ASN A 41 -40.48 -9.25 4.78
N MET A 42 -41.61 -9.91 4.55
CA MET A 42 -41.76 -10.88 3.47
C MET A 42 -42.09 -10.18 2.15
N ASN A 43 -41.71 -10.79 1.03
CA ASN A 43 -41.91 -10.24 -0.33
C ASN A 43 -43.38 -9.95 -0.69
N ASN A 44 -44.34 -10.44 0.09
CA ASN A 44 -45.79 -10.22 -0.06
C ASN A 44 -46.32 -9.07 0.84
N GLY A 45 -45.45 -8.26 1.45
CA GLY A 45 -45.84 -7.15 2.31
C GLY A 45 -46.27 -7.57 3.73
N VAL A 46 -46.05 -8.83 4.11
CA VAL A 46 -46.39 -9.34 5.44
C VAL A 46 -45.17 -9.27 6.37
N LEU A 47 -45.34 -8.60 7.50
CA LEU A 47 -44.35 -8.57 8.57
C LEU A 47 -44.45 -9.82 9.45
N LYS A 48 -43.33 -10.54 9.62
CA LYS A 48 -43.19 -11.69 10.51
C LYS A 48 -42.31 -11.32 11.71
N VAL A 49 -42.79 -11.52 12.94
CA VAL A 49 -42.01 -11.31 14.17
C VAL A 49 -41.44 -12.64 14.66
N VAL A 50 -40.12 -12.69 14.82
CA VAL A 50 -39.36 -13.84 15.30
C VAL A 50 -38.42 -13.42 16.42
N ARG A 51 -37.85 -14.37 17.15
CA ARG A 51 -36.75 -14.04 18.08
C ARG A 51 -35.52 -13.62 17.26
N ALA A 52 -34.76 -12.64 17.74
CA ALA A 52 -33.57 -12.14 17.04
C ALA A 52 -32.54 -13.25 16.73
N LYS A 53 -32.48 -14.29 17.56
CA LYS A 53 -31.62 -15.48 17.33
C LYS A 53 -32.07 -16.31 16.12
N ASP A 54 -33.38 -16.40 15.89
CA ASP A 54 -34.00 -17.17 14.81
C ASP A 54 -34.14 -16.33 13.51
N ALA A 55 -33.92 -15.03 13.59
CA ALA A 55 -33.90 -14.14 12.43
C ALA A 55 -32.79 -14.47 11.43
N LYS A 56 -31.71 -15.11 11.89
CA LYS A 56 -30.57 -15.51 11.05
C LYS A 56 -30.89 -16.63 10.04
N THR A 57 -31.93 -17.43 10.29
CA THR A 57 -32.29 -18.60 9.47
C THR A 57 -33.54 -18.38 8.60
N SER A 58 -34.29 -17.32 8.87
CA SER A 58 -35.46 -16.92 8.07
C SER A 58 -35.04 -15.99 6.94
N ALA A 59 -35.71 -16.06 5.78
CA ALA A 59 -35.38 -15.34 4.56
C ALA A 59 -35.18 -13.82 4.80
N VAL A 60 -33.93 -13.41 4.98
CA VAL A 60 -33.54 -12.02 5.15
C VAL A 60 -33.45 -11.38 3.76
N PRO A 61 -34.12 -10.23 3.50
CA PRO A 61 -33.98 -9.55 2.23
C PRO A 61 -32.53 -9.13 1.99
N VAL A 62 -32.06 -9.31 0.75
CA VAL A 62 -30.72 -8.87 0.34
C VAL A 62 -30.77 -7.37 0.04
N ALA A 63 -30.10 -6.58 0.87
CA ALA A 63 -30.01 -5.13 0.72
C ALA A 63 -29.08 -4.77 -0.46
N SER A 64 -29.52 -3.81 -1.27
CA SER A 64 -28.77 -3.25 -2.39
C SER A 64 -28.17 -1.89 -2.01
N ALA A 65 -27.29 -1.31 -2.87
CA ALA A 65 -26.78 0.04 -2.61
C ALA A 65 -27.89 1.10 -2.69
N ALA A 66 -28.93 0.83 -3.50
CA ALA A 66 -30.09 1.68 -3.68
C ALA A 66 -31.15 1.50 -2.57
N ALA A 67 -31.16 0.34 -1.92
CA ALA A 67 -32.06 0.01 -0.81
C ALA A 67 -31.25 -0.64 0.34
N PRO A 68 -30.55 0.18 1.15
CA PRO A 68 -29.70 -0.31 2.23
C PRO A 68 -30.47 -0.84 3.45
N GLY A 69 -31.79 -0.63 3.50
CA GLY A 69 -32.62 -0.82 4.71
C GLY A 69 -32.47 0.36 5.68
N GLU A 70 -33.40 0.48 6.62
CA GLU A 70 -33.41 1.58 7.59
C GLU A 70 -33.38 1.10 9.04
N GLY A 71 -32.53 1.76 9.85
CA GLY A 71 -32.44 1.54 11.29
C GLY A 71 -32.19 0.08 11.70
N ASP A 72 -33.18 -0.51 12.35
CA ASP A 72 -33.09 -1.83 12.99
C ASP A 72 -33.58 -2.99 12.09
N GLU A 73 -33.88 -2.73 10.82
CA GLU A 73 -34.21 -3.78 9.87
C GLU A 73 -33.05 -4.76 9.68
N VAL A 74 -33.36 -6.06 9.74
CA VAL A 74 -32.39 -7.12 9.49
C VAL A 74 -32.23 -7.27 7.97
N VAL A 75 -31.02 -7.02 7.49
CA VAL A 75 -30.66 -7.08 6.07
C VAL A 75 -29.42 -7.93 5.84
N THR A 76 -29.31 -8.51 4.65
CA THR A 76 -28.09 -9.19 4.20
C THR A 76 -27.43 -8.41 3.07
N ARG A 77 -26.13 -8.16 3.18
CA ARG A 77 -25.34 -7.37 2.25
C ARG A 77 -24.16 -8.19 1.74
N VAL A 78 -23.99 -8.21 0.42
CA VAL A 78 -22.80 -8.75 -0.23
C VAL A 78 -21.90 -7.59 -0.61
N VAL A 79 -20.65 -7.61 -0.17
CA VAL A 79 -19.65 -6.58 -0.45
C VAL A 79 -18.42 -7.24 -1.09
N PRO A 80 -18.15 -6.97 -2.38
CA PRO A 80 -16.88 -7.38 -2.98
C PRO A 80 -15.74 -6.50 -2.47
N LEU A 81 -14.58 -7.11 -2.22
CA LEU A 81 -13.35 -6.40 -1.86
C LEU A 81 -12.37 -6.42 -3.03
N THR A 82 -11.69 -5.30 -3.25
CA THR A 82 -10.81 -5.13 -4.42
C THR A 82 -9.33 -5.20 -4.08
N ASN A 83 -8.94 -4.65 -2.93
CA ASN A 83 -7.54 -4.49 -2.56
C ASN A 83 -7.11 -5.42 -1.41
N VAL A 84 -8.03 -5.71 -0.48
CA VAL A 84 -7.77 -6.53 0.70
C VAL A 84 -8.50 -7.88 0.63
N ALA A 85 -7.89 -8.93 1.19
CA ALA A 85 -8.51 -10.25 1.28
C ALA A 85 -9.63 -10.29 2.32
N ALA A 86 -10.80 -10.79 1.93
CA ALA A 86 -11.98 -10.89 2.80
C ALA A 86 -11.74 -11.71 4.07
N ARG A 87 -10.88 -12.74 3.97
CA ARG A 87 -10.47 -13.58 5.09
C ARG A 87 -9.81 -12.80 6.22
N ASP A 88 -9.04 -11.77 5.89
CA ASP A 88 -8.25 -11.02 6.88
C ASP A 88 -9.13 -10.01 7.64
N LEU A 89 -10.18 -9.49 6.99
CA LEU A 89 -11.15 -8.58 7.63
C LEU A 89 -12.25 -9.32 8.40
N ALA A 90 -12.57 -10.56 8.02
CA ALA A 90 -13.69 -11.31 8.60
C ALA A 90 -13.64 -11.46 10.13
N PRO A 91 -12.50 -11.74 10.81
CA PRO A 91 -12.46 -11.84 12.28
C PRO A 91 -12.79 -10.53 12.98
N LEU A 92 -12.24 -9.41 12.49
CA LEU A 92 -12.48 -8.08 13.04
C LEU A 92 -13.94 -7.66 12.86
N LEU A 93 -14.49 -7.88 11.66
CA LEU A 93 -15.86 -7.51 11.36
C LEU A 93 -16.87 -8.40 12.10
N ARG A 94 -16.55 -9.69 12.33
CA ARG A 94 -17.35 -10.55 13.22
C ARG A 94 -17.41 -10.00 14.64
N GLN A 95 -16.28 -9.64 15.23
CA GLN A 95 -16.23 -9.07 16.59
C GLN A 95 -17.02 -7.76 16.70
N LEU A 96 -16.91 -6.88 15.71
CA LEU A 96 -17.66 -5.62 15.68
C LEU A 96 -19.17 -5.84 15.49
N ASN A 97 -19.56 -6.86 14.75
CA ASN A 97 -20.95 -7.22 14.53
C ASN A 97 -21.57 -7.92 15.75
N ASP A 98 -20.83 -8.81 16.41
CA ASP A 98 -21.28 -9.53 17.62
C ASP A 98 -21.54 -8.57 18.79
N ASN A 99 -20.70 -7.52 18.93
CA ASN A 99 -20.93 -6.44 19.90
C ASN A 99 -22.21 -5.64 19.62
N ALA A 100 -22.69 -5.67 18.38
CA ALA A 100 -23.84 -4.90 17.91
C ALA A 100 -25.07 -5.77 17.63
N GLY A 101 -25.16 -6.97 18.22
CA GLY A 101 -26.37 -7.80 18.21
C GLY A 101 -26.30 -9.06 17.34
N ALA A 102 -27.47 -9.62 17.02
CA ALA A 102 -27.60 -10.91 16.34
C ALA A 102 -27.35 -10.80 14.82
N GLY A 103 -26.10 -10.60 14.40
CA GLY A 103 -25.68 -10.66 12.99
C GLY A 103 -24.76 -11.85 12.69
N SER A 104 -24.38 -12.02 11.42
CA SER A 104 -23.34 -12.95 10.97
C SER A 104 -22.47 -12.29 9.92
N VAL A 105 -21.18 -12.56 9.93
CA VAL A 105 -20.25 -12.13 8.88
C VAL A 105 -19.51 -13.37 8.38
N VAL A 106 -19.64 -13.64 7.08
CA VAL A 106 -19.04 -14.77 6.38
C VAL A 106 -18.26 -14.24 5.20
N HIS A 107 -17.06 -14.76 4.97
CA HIS A 107 -16.29 -14.47 3.76
C HIS A 107 -16.45 -15.63 2.77
N TYR A 108 -16.39 -15.32 1.48
CA TYR A 108 -16.34 -16.31 0.42
C TYR A 108 -15.11 -16.04 -0.45
N GLU A 109 -14.14 -16.93 -0.31
CA GLU A 109 -12.79 -16.78 -0.89
C GLU A 109 -12.77 -16.74 -2.42
N PRO A 110 -13.48 -17.63 -3.16
CA PRO A 110 -13.32 -17.71 -4.62
C PRO A 110 -13.65 -16.41 -5.37
N SER A 111 -14.53 -15.58 -4.83
CA SER A 111 -14.86 -14.26 -5.42
C SER A 111 -14.45 -13.08 -4.55
N ASN A 112 -13.67 -13.30 -3.49
CA ASN A 112 -13.24 -12.27 -2.52
C ASN A 112 -14.41 -11.37 -2.05
N VAL A 113 -15.55 -11.98 -1.71
CA VAL A 113 -16.72 -11.25 -1.22
C VAL A 113 -16.95 -11.48 0.26
N LEU A 114 -17.50 -10.46 0.91
CA LEU A 114 -17.95 -10.50 2.28
C LEU A 114 -19.48 -10.48 2.32
N LEU A 115 -20.07 -11.53 2.89
CA LEU A 115 -21.49 -11.62 3.20
C LEU A 115 -21.69 -11.16 4.64
N MET A 116 -22.44 -10.09 4.83
CA MET A 116 -22.77 -9.55 6.15
C MET A 116 -24.28 -9.55 6.34
N THR A 117 -24.75 -10.18 7.40
CA THR A 117 -26.14 -10.14 7.83
C THR A 117 -26.22 -9.46 9.19
N GLY A 118 -27.13 -8.51 9.35
CA GLY A 118 -27.28 -7.76 10.59
C GLY A 118 -28.28 -6.63 10.42
N ARG A 119 -28.34 -5.75 11.43
CA ARG A 119 -29.18 -4.54 11.36
C ARG A 119 -28.62 -3.54 10.35
N ALA A 120 -29.50 -2.87 9.60
CA ALA A 120 -29.12 -1.91 8.56
C ALA A 120 -28.16 -0.82 9.07
N ALA A 121 -28.40 -0.27 10.27
CA ALA A 121 -27.52 0.72 10.89
C ALA A 121 -26.09 0.20 11.15
N VAL A 122 -25.96 -1.07 11.58
CA VAL A 122 -24.67 -1.72 11.83
C VAL A 122 -23.96 -2.01 10.52
N ILE A 123 -24.67 -2.56 9.54
CA ILE A 123 -24.13 -2.85 8.20
C ILE A 123 -23.59 -1.58 7.55
N LYS A 124 -24.29 -0.45 7.66
CA LYS A 124 -23.83 0.86 7.15
C LYS A 124 -22.49 1.29 7.78
N ARG A 125 -22.34 1.09 9.10
CA ARG A 125 -21.09 1.37 9.82
C ARG A 125 -19.96 0.43 9.38
N LEU A 126 -20.24 -0.87 9.26
CA LEU A 126 -19.27 -1.86 8.80
C LEU A 126 -18.81 -1.57 7.37
N LEU A 127 -19.73 -1.17 6.48
CA LEU A 127 -19.42 -0.76 5.12
C LEU A 127 -18.43 0.42 5.10
N THR A 128 -18.66 1.44 5.93
CA THR A 128 -17.76 2.60 6.03
C THR A 128 -16.35 2.19 6.48
N ILE A 129 -16.25 1.22 7.39
CA ILE A 129 -14.95 0.69 7.84
C ILE A 129 -14.29 -0.09 6.72
N VAL A 130 -15.04 -0.98 6.06
CA VAL A 130 -14.56 -1.79 4.94
C VAL A 130 -14.05 -0.91 3.81
N GLU A 131 -14.80 0.10 3.40
CA GLU A 131 -14.39 1.05 2.35
C GLU A 131 -13.11 1.80 2.73
N ARG A 132 -12.97 2.23 3.99
CA ARG A 132 -11.73 2.89 4.44
C ARG A 132 -10.54 1.97 4.43
N VAL A 133 -10.71 0.71 4.83
CA VAL A 133 -9.63 -0.27 4.88
C VAL A 133 -9.27 -0.77 3.47
N ASP A 134 -10.25 -1.03 2.62
CA ASP A 134 -10.03 -1.44 1.23
C ASP A 134 -9.33 -0.32 0.45
N ASN A 135 -9.72 0.95 0.62
CA ASN A 135 -9.01 2.09 0.03
C ASN A 135 -7.58 2.27 0.56
N ALA A 136 -7.35 1.98 1.84
CA ALA A 136 -6.00 2.04 2.42
C ALA A 136 -5.08 0.94 1.87
N GLY A 137 -5.65 -0.21 1.51
CA GLY A 137 -4.94 -1.33 0.89
C GLY A 137 -4.67 -1.16 -0.61
N ASP A 138 -5.01 -0.03 -1.26
CA ASP A 138 -4.77 0.18 -2.69
C ASP A 138 -3.29 0.00 -3.05
N ARG A 139 -3.01 -1.05 -3.83
CA ARG A 139 -1.68 -1.36 -4.37
C ARG A 139 -1.65 -1.08 -5.86
N SER A 140 -1.69 0.20 -6.21
CA SER A 140 -1.54 0.65 -7.60
C SER A 140 -0.07 0.74 -8.04
N VAL A 141 0.17 0.48 -9.34
CA VAL A 141 1.49 0.56 -9.98
C VAL A 141 1.62 1.92 -10.68
N VAL A 142 2.75 2.61 -10.46
CA VAL A 142 3.08 3.86 -11.14
C VAL A 142 4.44 3.76 -11.78
N THR A 143 4.56 4.30 -13.00
CA THR A 143 5.82 4.40 -13.74
C THR A 143 6.42 5.78 -13.55
N VAL A 144 7.70 5.84 -13.19
CA VAL A 144 8.46 7.09 -13.04
C VAL A 144 9.60 7.09 -14.07
N PRO A 145 9.56 7.93 -15.11
CA PRO A 145 10.67 8.06 -16.06
C PRO A 145 11.86 8.77 -15.39
N LEU A 146 13.08 8.36 -15.72
CA LEU A 146 14.32 8.98 -15.24
C LEU A 146 15.00 9.75 -16.37
N SER A 147 15.56 10.92 -16.04
CA SER A 147 16.21 11.81 -17.03
C SER A 147 17.73 11.68 -17.04
N TRP A 148 18.36 11.45 -15.89
CA TRP A 148 19.81 11.52 -15.71
C TRP A 148 20.40 10.22 -15.17
N ALA A 149 19.74 9.59 -14.20
CA ALA A 149 20.21 8.38 -13.57
C ALA A 149 19.79 7.11 -14.34
N SER A 150 20.58 6.05 -14.20
CA SER A 150 20.26 4.72 -14.74
C SER A 150 19.21 4.02 -13.86
N ALA A 151 18.13 3.51 -14.48
CA ALA A 151 17.06 2.83 -13.76
C ALA A 151 17.56 1.64 -12.92
N ALA A 152 18.50 0.83 -13.45
CA ALA A 152 19.05 -0.32 -12.76
C ALA A 152 19.80 0.08 -11.47
N GLU A 153 20.59 1.16 -11.53
CA GLU A 153 21.36 1.66 -10.39
C GLU A 153 20.45 2.26 -9.31
N VAL A 154 19.45 3.05 -9.72
CA VAL A 154 18.47 3.65 -8.81
C VAL A 154 17.70 2.57 -8.07
N VAL A 155 17.22 1.54 -8.77
CA VAL A 155 16.45 0.45 -8.13
C VAL A 155 17.31 -0.35 -7.16
N LYS A 156 18.58 -0.61 -7.48
CA LYS A 156 19.50 -1.29 -6.56
C LYS A 156 19.68 -0.51 -5.26
N LEU A 157 19.96 0.79 -5.37
CA LEU A 157 20.15 1.67 -4.21
C LEU A 157 18.87 1.81 -3.37
N VAL A 158 17.73 1.99 -4.02
CA VAL A 158 16.42 2.08 -3.35
C VAL A 158 16.09 0.75 -2.64
N THR A 159 16.41 -0.39 -3.26
CA THR A 159 16.18 -1.72 -2.66
C THR A 159 17.06 -1.95 -1.44
N GLU A 160 18.33 -1.54 -1.49
CA GLU A 160 19.25 -1.61 -0.34
C GLU A 160 18.73 -0.76 0.82
N LEU A 161 18.29 0.47 0.55
CA LEU A 161 17.76 1.37 1.58
C LEU A 161 16.39 0.91 2.14
N ASN A 162 15.58 0.24 1.33
CA ASN A 162 14.31 -0.35 1.78
C ASN A 162 14.54 -1.60 2.65
N LYS A 163 15.58 -2.39 2.36
CA LYS A 163 15.95 -3.57 3.16
C LYS A 163 16.31 -3.23 4.61
N ASP A 164 17.04 -2.13 4.83
CA ASP A 164 17.40 -1.69 6.19
C ASP A 164 16.17 -1.29 7.03
N THR A 165 15.12 -0.81 6.38
CA THR A 165 13.85 -0.43 7.05
C THR A 165 12.96 -1.64 7.32
N SER A 166 13.08 -2.70 6.52
CA SER A 166 12.23 -3.90 6.59
C SER A 166 12.57 -4.89 7.72
N LYS A 167 13.68 -4.70 8.45
CA LYS A 167 13.99 -5.49 9.66
C LYS A 167 13.19 -5.10 10.91
N SER A 168 12.53 -3.92 10.90
CA SER A 168 11.79 -3.41 12.08
C SER A 168 10.38 -2.88 11.78
N ALA A 169 9.95 -2.83 10.51
CA ALA A 169 8.59 -2.43 10.14
C ALA A 169 7.69 -3.67 9.95
N LEU A 170 6.42 -3.54 10.36
CA LEU A 170 5.42 -4.61 10.41
C LEU A 170 5.39 -5.52 9.15
N PRO A 171 4.97 -6.80 9.30
CA PRO A 171 4.94 -7.74 8.19
C PRO A 171 4.02 -7.26 7.04
N GLY A 172 4.57 -7.10 5.84
CA GLY A 172 3.84 -7.25 4.58
C GLY A 172 3.07 -6.06 3.98
N SER A 173 2.67 -5.04 4.75
CA SER A 173 1.78 -3.99 4.19
C SER A 173 2.50 -2.76 3.64
N MET A 174 3.57 -2.27 4.29
CA MET A 174 4.09 -0.93 3.99
C MET A 174 5.31 -0.90 3.03
N VAL A 175 5.71 -2.05 2.49
CA VAL A 175 6.88 -2.15 1.59
C VAL A 175 6.41 -1.97 0.15
N ALA A 176 6.78 -0.85 -0.46
CA ALA A 176 6.62 -0.65 -1.89
C ALA A 176 7.66 -1.50 -2.64
N ASN A 177 7.22 -2.28 -3.63
CA ASN A 177 8.11 -3.02 -4.52
C ASN A 177 8.53 -2.11 -5.67
N VAL A 178 9.80 -2.20 -6.03
CA VAL A 178 10.43 -1.33 -7.03
C VAL A 178 11.12 -2.20 -8.08
N VAL A 179 10.86 -1.95 -9.36
CA VAL A 179 11.43 -2.70 -10.48
C VAL A 179 11.92 -1.70 -11.54
N ALA A 180 13.07 -1.98 -12.15
CA ALA A 180 13.62 -1.16 -13.23
C ALA A 180 13.12 -1.64 -14.59
N ASP A 181 12.70 -0.71 -15.45
CA ASP A 181 12.58 -0.91 -16.90
C ASP A 181 13.75 -0.23 -17.59
N GLU A 182 14.79 -1.00 -17.91
CA GLU A 182 16.00 -0.51 -18.58
C GLU A 182 15.73 -0.05 -20.02
N ARG A 183 14.70 -0.61 -20.68
CA ARG A 183 14.40 -0.28 -22.08
C ARG A 183 13.89 1.15 -22.23
N THR A 184 13.11 1.63 -21.26
CA THR A 184 12.56 3.00 -21.26
C THR A 184 13.24 3.92 -20.26
N ASN A 185 14.27 3.43 -19.56
CA ASN A 185 14.92 4.09 -18.43
C ASN A 185 13.90 4.63 -17.41
N ALA A 186 12.98 3.76 -16.99
CA ALA A 186 11.92 4.10 -16.05
C ALA A 186 11.92 3.14 -14.85
N VAL A 187 11.36 3.60 -13.74
CA VAL A 187 11.22 2.81 -12.52
C VAL A 187 9.73 2.58 -12.25
N LEU A 188 9.36 1.31 -12.13
CA LEU A 188 8.03 0.87 -11.73
C LEU A 188 7.97 0.75 -10.22
N VAL A 189 7.04 1.46 -9.60
CA VAL A 189 6.80 1.44 -8.16
C VAL A 189 5.39 0.92 -7.90
N SER A 190 5.28 -0.12 -7.08
CA SER A 190 4.00 -0.70 -6.68
C SER A 190 3.88 -0.74 -5.16
N GLY A 191 2.74 -0.33 -4.63
CA GLY A 191 2.49 -0.31 -3.20
C GLY A 191 1.48 0.76 -2.79
N GLU A 192 1.26 0.86 -1.48
CA GLU A 192 0.33 1.82 -0.87
C GLU A 192 0.70 3.28 -1.24
N PRO A 193 -0.29 4.20 -1.33
CA PRO A 193 -0.07 5.59 -1.74
C PRO A 193 1.04 6.30 -0.94
N ASN A 194 1.06 6.11 0.38
CA ASN A 194 2.03 6.76 1.27
C ASN A 194 3.47 6.24 1.07
N SER A 195 3.63 4.93 0.87
CA SER A 195 4.94 4.33 0.60
C SER A 195 5.42 4.67 -0.81
N ARG A 196 4.52 4.66 -1.78
CA ARG A 196 4.81 5.06 -3.16
C ARG A 196 5.29 6.50 -3.25
N GLN A 197 4.62 7.45 -2.61
CA GLN A 197 5.05 8.85 -2.60
C GLN A 197 6.46 9.04 -2.02
N ARG A 198 6.77 8.31 -0.94
CA ARG A 198 8.12 8.32 -0.33
C ARG A 198 9.18 7.82 -1.31
N ILE A 199 8.93 6.69 -2.00
CA ILE A 199 9.84 6.16 -3.01
C ILE A 199 9.97 7.12 -4.20
N ILE A 200 8.88 7.72 -4.69
CA ILE A 200 8.93 8.69 -5.79
C ILE A 200 9.79 9.91 -5.41
N ALA A 201 9.62 10.45 -4.20
CA ALA A 201 10.42 11.58 -3.73
C ALA A 201 11.92 11.22 -3.67
N MET A 202 12.22 10.01 -3.21
CA MET A 202 13.58 9.49 -3.17
C MET A 202 14.18 9.31 -4.56
N ILE A 203 13.43 8.72 -5.50
CA ILE A 203 13.85 8.58 -6.91
C ILE A 203 14.15 9.95 -7.51
N LYS A 204 13.29 10.95 -7.30
CA LYS A 204 13.54 12.33 -7.78
C LYS A 204 14.78 12.98 -7.15
N GLN A 205 15.13 12.62 -5.93
CA GLN A 205 16.35 13.10 -5.29
C GLN A 205 17.61 12.42 -5.86
N LEU A 206 17.51 11.16 -6.28
CA LEU A 206 18.58 10.40 -6.93
C LEU A 206 18.74 10.76 -8.41
N ASP A 207 17.66 11.10 -9.10
CA ASP A 207 17.65 11.54 -10.51
C ASP A 207 18.06 13.02 -10.65
N ARG A 208 19.23 13.37 -10.11
CA ARG A 208 19.83 14.69 -10.24
C ARG A 208 20.94 14.68 -11.28
N GLN A 209 20.99 15.75 -12.06
CA GLN A 209 22.12 16.01 -12.95
C GLN A 209 23.40 16.13 -12.11
N GLN A 210 24.36 15.24 -12.31
CA GLN A 210 25.65 15.34 -11.66
C GLN A 210 26.33 16.64 -12.11
N ALA A 211 26.71 17.50 -11.14
CA ALA A 211 27.39 18.76 -11.40
C ALA A 211 28.80 18.58 -11.99
N VAL A 212 29.34 17.36 -11.94
CA VAL A 212 30.65 17.02 -12.51
C VAL A 212 30.44 16.01 -13.63
N GLN A 213 30.67 16.46 -14.85
CA GLN A 213 30.63 15.65 -16.04
C GLN A 213 31.77 14.61 -16.00
N GLY A 214 31.40 13.40 -15.59
CA GLY A 214 32.15 12.18 -15.86
C GLY A 214 33.24 11.85 -14.85
N ASN A 215 33.30 10.57 -14.51
CA ASN A 215 34.48 9.89 -13.98
C ASN A 215 35.70 10.02 -14.91
N THR A 216 35.58 10.71 -16.06
CA THR A 216 36.60 10.88 -17.10
C THR A 216 36.87 12.36 -17.32
N LYS A 217 38.10 12.80 -17.08
CA LYS A 217 38.56 14.17 -17.37
C LYS A 217 39.62 14.14 -18.46
N VAL A 218 39.47 15.03 -19.44
CA VAL A 218 40.46 15.23 -20.51
C VAL A 218 41.33 16.42 -20.12
N ILE A 219 42.64 16.19 -19.98
CA ILE A 219 43.63 17.19 -19.60
C ILE A 219 44.55 17.42 -20.79
N TYR A 220 44.56 18.65 -21.32
CA TYR A 220 45.47 19.04 -22.41
C TYR A 220 46.83 19.44 -21.85
N LEU A 221 47.89 18.82 -22.36
CA LEU A 221 49.26 19.03 -21.87
C LEU A 221 49.97 20.10 -22.71
N LYS A 222 50.56 21.08 -22.03
CA LYS A 222 51.26 22.20 -22.68
C LYS A 222 52.75 21.96 -22.93
N TYR A 223 53.43 21.30 -21.99
CA TYR A 223 54.90 21.21 -21.97
C TYR A 223 55.44 19.78 -21.94
N ALA A 224 54.61 18.78 -21.63
CA ALA A 224 55.01 17.39 -21.52
C ALA A 224 54.30 16.55 -22.58
N LYS A 225 54.93 15.44 -23.01
CA LYS A 225 54.35 14.47 -23.92
C LYS A 225 53.42 13.53 -23.16
N ALA A 226 52.20 13.34 -23.67
CA ALA A 226 51.20 12.47 -23.05
C ALA A 226 51.66 11.01 -22.94
N ALA A 227 52.47 10.52 -23.89
CA ALA A 227 52.98 9.15 -23.90
C ALA A 227 53.88 8.86 -22.69
N ASP A 228 54.82 9.75 -22.41
CA ASP A 228 55.79 9.60 -21.31
C ASP A 228 55.09 9.71 -19.94
N LEU A 229 54.06 10.58 -19.84
CA LEU A 229 53.31 10.76 -18.59
C LEU A 229 52.35 9.60 -18.28
N VAL A 230 51.84 8.88 -19.28
CA VAL A 230 51.02 7.68 -19.04
C VAL A 230 51.80 6.63 -18.27
N GLU A 231 53.04 6.36 -18.64
CA GLU A 231 53.85 5.32 -18.00
C GLU A 231 54.17 5.68 -16.54
N VAL A 232 54.51 6.94 -16.29
CA VAL A 232 54.77 7.43 -14.92
C VAL A 232 53.50 7.44 -14.07
N LEU A 233 52.39 7.94 -14.59
CA LEU A 233 51.14 8.05 -13.84
C LEU A 233 50.47 6.69 -13.60
N THR A 234 50.64 5.73 -14.52
CA THR A 234 50.18 4.35 -14.29
C THR A 234 50.95 3.69 -13.14
N GLY A 235 52.27 3.88 -13.07
CA GLY A 235 53.10 3.45 -11.94
C GLY A 235 52.61 4.02 -10.59
N ILE A 236 52.36 5.33 -10.52
CA ILE A 236 51.87 6.00 -9.31
C ILE A 236 50.43 5.57 -8.96
N SER A 237 49.57 5.37 -9.96
CA SER A 237 48.20 4.93 -9.73
C SER A 237 48.12 3.51 -9.12
N SER A 238 49.04 2.63 -9.54
CA SER A 238 49.12 1.26 -9.02
C SER A 238 49.59 1.22 -7.56
N SER A 239 50.54 2.08 -7.16
CA SER A 239 50.98 2.18 -5.76
C SER A 239 49.90 2.80 -4.87
N LEU A 240 49.17 3.81 -5.35
CA LEU A 240 48.03 4.41 -4.63
C LEU A 240 46.86 3.43 -4.42
N GLN A 241 46.66 2.49 -5.35
CA GLN A 241 45.63 1.44 -5.22
C GLN A 241 46.05 0.37 -4.20
N SER A 242 47.36 0.15 -4.04
CA SER A 242 47.96 -0.80 -3.09
C SER A 242 47.91 -0.31 -1.63
N ASP A 243 48.16 0.98 -1.40
CA ASP A 243 48.22 1.56 -0.04
C ASP A 243 46.86 1.61 0.69
N LYS A 244 45.75 1.67 -0.04
CA LYS A 244 44.39 1.71 0.54
C LYS A 244 43.81 0.34 0.88
N GLN A 245 44.49 -0.76 0.54
CA GLN A 245 44.00 -2.12 0.79
C GLN A 245 44.18 -2.60 2.24
N SER A 246 44.83 -1.79 3.09
CA SER A 246 45.17 -2.12 4.49
C SER A 246 44.09 -1.74 5.53
N ALA A 247 42.92 -1.22 5.13
CA ALA A 247 41.85 -0.83 6.05
C ALA A 247 40.48 -1.44 5.68
N ARG A 248 40.22 -2.66 6.19
CA ARG A 248 38.94 -3.43 6.32
C ARG A 248 37.94 -3.49 5.13
N PRO A 249 37.30 -4.65 4.90
CA PRO A 249 36.49 -4.88 3.70
C PRO A 249 35.06 -4.38 3.88
N VAL A 250 34.71 -3.27 3.24
CA VAL A 250 33.33 -2.98 2.85
C VAL A 250 33.37 -2.65 1.37
N ALA A 251 32.83 -3.57 0.56
CA ALA A 251 32.61 -3.45 -0.89
C ALA A 251 33.78 -2.78 -1.65
N ALA A 252 34.81 -3.56 -1.97
CA ALA A 252 35.80 -3.18 -2.97
C ALA A 252 35.10 -3.09 -4.34
N ILE A 253 34.53 -1.92 -4.63
CA ILE A 253 34.35 -1.49 -6.02
C ILE A 253 35.76 -1.30 -6.52
N ASP A 254 36.19 -2.11 -7.49
CA ASP A 254 37.46 -1.97 -8.20
C ASP A 254 37.57 -0.52 -8.70
N LYS A 255 38.27 0.33 -7.94
CA LYS A 255 38.61 1.70 -8.35
C LYS A 255 39.79 1.61 -9.32
N ASN A 256 39.59 0.96 -10.46
CA ASN A 256 40.56 0.91 -11.53
C ASN A 256 40.71 2.31 -12.13
N ILE A 257 41.90 2.88 -11.96
CA ILE A 257 42.30 4.14 -12.56
C ILE A 257 42.78 3.79 -13.97
N ILE A 258 42.05 4.25 -15.00
CA ILE A 258 42.43 4.03 -16.40
C ILE A 258 42.95 5.35 -16.95
N ILE A 259 44.24 5.36 -17.29
CA ILE A 259 44.90 6.53 -17.88
C ILE A 259 45.28 6.18 -19.32
N LYS A 260 44.77 6.95 -20.29
CA LYS A 260 45.11 6.79 -21.71
C LYS A 260 45.65 8.10 -22.28
N ALA A 261 46.68 7.99 -23.11
CA ALA A 261 47.25 9.11 -23.84
C ALA A 261 46.63 9.21 -25.22
N HIS A 262 46.25 10.43 -25.62
CA HIS A 262 45.91 10.76 -26.99
C HIS A 262 47.05 11.55 -27.64
N GLY A 263 47.85 10.86 -28.45
CA GLY A 263 49.08 11.41 -29.04
C GLY A 263 48.84 12.55 -30.03
N GLN A 264 47.71 12.55 -30.76
CA GLN A 264 47.43 13.56 -31.79
C GLN A 264 47.13 14.95 -31.21
N THR A 265 46.51 15.02 -30.04
CA THR A 265 46.14 16.30 -29.38
C THR A 265 46.96 16.58 -28.14
N ASN A 266 48.00 15.76 -27.87
CA ASN A 266 48.80 15.78 -26.65
C ASN A 266 47.92 15.91 -25.38
N ALA A 267 46.92 15.03 -25.26
CA ALA A 267 45.95 15.05 -24.17
C ALA A 267 45.99 13.74 -23.36
N LEU A 268 45.74 13.87 -22.05
CA LEU A 268 45.62 12.77 -21.10
C LEU A 268 44.13 12.57 -20.77
N ILE A 269 43.62 11.37 -21.02
CA ILE A 269 42.28 10.95 -20.66
C ILE A 269 42.40 10.14 -19.38
N VAL A 270 41.92 10.70 -18.28
CA VAL A 270 41.97 10.07 -16.95
C VAL A 270 40.56 9.65 -16.58
N THR A 271 40.30 8.34 -16.52
CA THR A 271 39.07 7.77 -15.94
C THR A 271 39.36 7.25 -14.54
N ALA A 272 38.87 7.95 -13.51
CA ALA A 272 39.10 7.61 -12.11
C ALA A 272 37.93 8.10 -11.24
N ALA A 273 37.76 7.49 -10.06
CA ALA A 273 36.81 7.98 -9.06
C ALA A 273 37.10 9.46 -8.70
N PRO A 274 36.07 10.27 -8.38
CA PRO A 274 36.23 11.72 -8.15
C PRO A 274 37.28 12.07 -7.10
N ASP A 275 37.36 11.27 -6.03
CA ASP A 275 38.32 11.44 -4.92
C ASP A 275 39.78 11.34 -5.37
N VAL A 276 40.07 10.57 -6.41
CA VAL A 276 41.43 10.36 -6.94
C VAL A 276 41.74 11.38 -8.03
N MET A 277 40.72 11.80 -8.76
CA MET A 277 40.85 12.80 -9.82
C MET A 277 41.28 14.17 -9.27
N THR A 278 40.84 14.55 -8.07
CA THR A 278 41.31 15.78 -7.40
C THR A 278 42.81 15.70 -7.10
N ILE A 279 43.30 14.56 -6.60
CA ILE A 279 44.72 14.31 -6.29
C ILE A 279 45.59 14.39 -7.56
N LEU A 280 45.10 13.87 -8.69
CA LEU A 280 45.82 13.88 -9.97
C LEU A 280 45.81 15.25 -10.68
N SER A 281 44.97 16.18 -10.23
CA SER A 281 44.79 17.50 -10.87
C SER A 281 45.30 18.68 -10.06
N GLY A 282 45.77 18.44 -8.83
CA GLY A 282 46.49 19.42 -8.00
C GLY A 282 47.96 19.46 -8.36
#